data_AF-A0A388L457-F1
#
_entry.id   AF-A0A388L457-F1
#
_cell.length_a   1.000
_cell.length_b   1.000
_cell.length_c   1.000
_cell.angle_alpha   90.00
_cell.angle_beta   90.00
_cell.angle_gamma   90.00
#
_symmetry.space_group_name_H-M   'P 1'
#
loop_
_entity.id
_entity.type
_entity.pdbx_description
1 polymer ?
#
loop_
_entity_poly.entity_id
_entity_poly.type
_entity_poly.pdbx_seq_one_letter_code
_entity_poly.pdbx_strand_id
1 'polypeptide(L)'
;MDAASIQQARETLDIAYEISKVLNTGLDRDMLSILISLCENGVNPEALAAVVKELRREAAALQAAEKLMPSTRSQSSGGGGGAAADH
;
A
#
# COMPACT_ATOMS: atom_id res chain seq x y z
N MET A 1 31.74 8.47 2.39
CA MET A 1 31.32 7.20 1.78
C MET A 1 31.94 7.15 0.40
N ASP A 2 32.69 6.09 0.13
CA ASP A 2 33.37 5.78 -1.12
C ASP A 2 32.38 5.43 -2.24
N ALA A 3 32.65 5.86 -3.46
CA ALA A 3 31.74 5.61 -4.60
C ALA A 3 31.56 4.12 -4.90
N ALA A 4 32.58 3.29 -4.57
CA ALA A 4 32.53 1.85 -4.74
C ALA A 4 31.50 1.17 -3.82
N SER A 5 31.46 1.52 -2.53
CA SER A 5 30.48 0.95 -1.59
C SER A 5 29.04 1.32 -1.95
N ILE A 6 28.80 2.55 -2.43
CA ILE A 6 27.47 2.98 -2.90
C ILE A 6 27.01 2.12 -4.09
N GLN A 7 27.93 1.81 -5.01
CA GLN A 7 27.61 0.97 -6.17
C GLN A 7 27.31 -0.47 -5.75
N GLN A 8 28.10 -1.02 -4.81
CA GLN A 8 27.87 -2.37 -4.27
C GLN A 8 26.54 -2.49 -3.52
N ALA A 9 26.16 -1.47 -2.73
CA ALA A 9 24.88 -1.44 -2.04
C ALA A 9 23.70 -1.44 -3.00
N ARG A 10 23.79 -0.67 -4.10
CA ARG A 10 22.77 -0.66 -5.16
C ARG A 10 22.63 -2.01 -5.83
N GLU A 11 23.75 -2.62 -6.21
CA GLU A 11 23.76 -3.93 -6.87
C GLU A 11 23.22 -5.04 -5.94
N THR A 12 23.55 -4.97 -4.65
CA THR A 12 23.01 -5.89 -3.65
C THR A 12 21.48 -5.76 -3.55
N LEU A 13 20.98 -4.53 -3.51
CA LEU A 13 19.54 -4.27 -3.47
C LEU A 13 18.85 -4.69 -4.77
N ASP A 14 19.48 -4.49 -5.93
CA ASP A 14 18.99 -4.97 -7.22
C ASP A 14 18.82 -6.49 -7.22
N ILE A 15 19.83 -7.23 -6.79
CA ILE A 15 19.80 -8.69 -6.70
C ILE A 15 18.71 -9.15 -5.72
N ALA A 16 18.62 -8.52 -4.55
CA ALA A 16 17.59 -8.83 -3.57
C ALA A 16 16.17 -8.59 -4.12
N TYR A 17 16.00 -7.53 -4.92
CA TYR A 17 14.73 -7.23 -5.56
C TYR A 17 14.34 -8.29 -6.60
N GLU A 18 15.28 -8.73 -7.44
CA GLU A 18 15.05 -9.83 -8.39
C GLU A 18 14.67 -11.14 -7.68
N ILE A 19 15.33 -11.48 -6.57
CA ILE A 19 14.94 -12.64 -5.75
C ILE A 19 13.51 -12.48 -5.24
N SER A 20 13.14 -11.28 -4.75
CA SER A 20 11.80 -10.99 -4.24
C SER A 20 10.69 -11.15 -5.30
N LYS A 21 11.02 -10.85 -6.57
CA LYS A 21 10.16 -11.04 -7.75
C LYS A 21 9.98 -12.51 -8.07
N VAL A 22 11.07 -13.28 -8.12
CA VAL A 22 11.02 -14.73 -8.37
C VAL A 22 10.19 -15.45 -7.31
N LEU A 23 10.33 -15.05 -6.03
CA LEU A 23 9.55 -15.59 -4.92
C LEU A 23 8.12 -15.02 -4.82
N ASN A 24 7.76 -14.10 -5.72
CA ASN A 24 6.46 -13.47 -5.80
C ASN A 24 5.95 -12.89 -4.46
N THR A 25 6.88 -12.29 -3.69
CA THR A 25 6.61 -11.72 -2.36
C THR A 25 5.67 -10.50 -2.40
N GLY A 26 5.56 -9.86 -3.57
CA GLY A 26 4.78 -8.64 -3.75
C GLY A 26 5.38 -7.44 -3.00
N LEU A 27 6.68 -7.44 -2.76
CA LEU A 27 7.43 -6.30 -2.24
C LEU A 27 7.86 -5.39 -3.40
N ASP A 28 7.66 -4.10 -3.23
CA ASP A 28 8.26 -3.05 -4.04
C ASP A 28 9.66 -2.71 -3.54
N ARG A 29 10.42 -1.98 -4.36
CA ARG A 29 11.83 -1.70 -4.12
C ARG A 29 12.05 -0.83 -2.88
N ASP A 30 11.16 0.12 -2.64
CA ASP A 30 11.26 1.02 -1.48
C ASP A 30 10.98 0.26 -0.18
N MET A 31 9.92 -0.55 -0.16
CA MET A 31 9.65 -1.44 0.98
C MET A 31 10.80 -2.40 1.24
N LEU A 32 11.35 -3.03 0.20
CA LEU A 32 12.47 -3.95 0.37
C LEU A 32 13.69 -3.25 0.98
N SER A 33 14.02 -2.03 0.53
CA SER A 33 15.09 -1.21 1.11
C SER A 33 14.89 -0.98 2.61
N ILE A 34 13.65 -0.63 3.01
CA ILE A 34 13.32 -0.39 4.42
C ILE A 34 13.48 -1.67 5.24
N LEU A 35 12.97 -2.80 4.73
CA LEU A 35 13.07 -4.08 5.41
C LEU A 35 14.52 -4.53 5.61
N ILE A 36 15.37 -4.33 4.59
CA ILE A 36 16.81 -4.61 4.69
C ILE A 36 17.44 -3.73 5.78
N SER A 37 17.18 -2.43 5.77
CA SER A 37 17.72 -1.53 6.81
C SER A 37 17.25 -1.91 8.21
N LEU A 38 16.00 -2.35 8.40
CA LEU A 38 15.52 -2.84 9.68
C LEU A 38 16.27 -4.10 10.13
N CYS A 39 16.49 -5.05 9.22
CA CYS A 39 17.29 -6.25 9.49
C CYS A 39 18.75 -5.89 9.85
N GLU A 40 19.35 -4.92 9.16
CA GLU A 40 20.71 -4.42 9.47
C GLU A 40 20.79 -3.76 10.85
N ASN A 41 19.68 -3.19 11.35
CA ASN A 41 19.55 -2.67 12.71
C ASN A 41 19.27 -3.76 13.77
N GLY A 42 19.30 -5.04 13.39
CA GLY A 42 19.13 -6.18 14.30
C GLY A 42 17.69 -6.61 14.54
N VAL A 43 16.73 -6.12 13.74
CA VAL A 43 15.35 -6.61 13.78
C VAL A 43 15.29 -8.04 13.26
N ASN A 44 14.56 -8.91 13.97
CA ASN A 44 14.36 -10.30 13.56
C ASN A 44 13.53 -10.37 12.24
N PRO A 45 14.04 -11.01 11.17
CA PRO A 45 13.35 -11.10 9.88
C PRO A 45 11.99 -11.82 9.94
N GLU A 46 11.87 -12.86 10.76
CA GLU A 46 10.63 -13.63 10.89
C GLU A 46 9.51 -12.80 11.54
N ALA A 47 9.83 -12.08 12.62
CA ALA A 47 8.92 -11.17 13.29
C ALA A 47 8.52 -10.01 12.36
N LEU A 48 9.49 -9.44 11.64
CA LEU A 48 9.23 -8.38 10.67
C LEU A 48 8.29 -8.85 9.55
N ALA A 49 8.49 -10.07 9.04
CA ALA A 49 7.59 -10.65 8.04
C ALA A 49 6.17 -10.84 8.58
N ALA A 50 6.00 -11.22 9.85
CA ALA A 50 4.69 -11.32 10.48
C ALA A 50 3.99 -9.96 10.54
N VAL A 51 4.71 -8.90 10.94
CA VAL A 51 4.18 -7.53 11.00
C VAL A 51 3.76 -7.04 9.61
N VAL A 52 4.59 -7.24 8.57
CA VAL A 52 4.26 -6.83 7.19
C VAL A 52 3.00 -7.54 6.69
N LYS A 53 2.85 -8.83 6.99
CA LYS A 53 1.64 -9.59 6.60
C LYS A 53 0.40 -9.05 7.30
N GLU A 54 0.49 -8.74 8.58
CA GLU A 54 -0.62 -8.20 9.36
C GLU A 54 -1.05 -6.83 8.84
N LEU A 55 -0.11 -5.90 8.64
CA LEU A 55 -0.40 -4.58 8.08
C LEU A 55 -1.05 -4.63 6.70
N ARG A 56 -0.60 -5.54 5.83
CA ARG A 56 -1.23 -5.75 4.51
C ARG A 56 -2.66 -6.27 4.63
N ARG A 57 -2.91 -7.18 5.59
CA ARG A 57 -4.25 -7.72 5.86
C ARG A 57 -5.19 -6.62 6.37
N GLU A 58 -4.76 -5.82 7.33
CA GLU A 58 -5.55 -4.71 7.88
C GLU A 58 -5.84 -3.65 6.83
N ALA A 59 -4.85 -3.26 6.02
CA ALA A 59 -5.04 -2.30 4.93
C ALA A 59 -6.08 -2.78 3.91
N ALA A 60 -6.02 -4.07 3.52
CA ALA A 60 -7.01 -4.66 2.63
C ALA A 60 -8.42 -4.69 3.25
N ALA A 61 -8.52 -5.00 4.55
CA ALA A 61 -9.79 -4.99 5.26
C ALA A 61 -10.43 -3.60 5.33
N LEU A 62 -9.62 -2.55 5.59
CA LEU A 62 -10.08 -1.16 5.60
C LEU A 62 -10.60 -0.72 4.23
N GLN A 63 -9.87 -1.02 3.16
CA GLN A 63 -10.31 -0.72 1.79
C GLN A 63 -11.60 -1.44 1.42
N ALA A 64 -11.76 -2.70 1.84
CA ALA A 64 -12.98 -3.47 1.60
C ALA A 64 -14.18 -2.88 2.37
N ALA A 65 -13.97 -2.47 3.62
CA ALA A 65 -15.01 -1.85 4.45
C ALA A 65 -15.48 -0.51 3.86
N GLU A 66 -14.55 0.33 3.39
CA GLU A 66 -14.88 1.60 2.73
C GLU A 66 -15.75 1.37 1.47
N LYS A 67 -15.38 0.40 0.65
CA LYS A 67 -16.13 0.04 -0.57
C LYS A 67 -17.54 -0.49 -0.28
N LEU A 68 -17.77 -1.05 0.91
CA LEU A 68 -19.08 -1.56 1.34
C LEU A 68 -19.98 -0.51 2.00
N MET A 69 -19.49 0.71 2.25
CA MET A 69 -20.30 1.84 2.72
C MET A 69 -20.68 2.74 1.54
N PRO A 70 -21.69 2.39 0.71
CA PRO A 70 -22.24 3.36 -0.22
C PRO A 70 -22.88 4.47 0.62
N SER A 71 -22.32 5.68 0.53
CA SER A 71 -23.00 6.88 1.00
C SER A 71 -24.41 6.86 0.44
N THR A 72 -25.39 6.72 1.33
CA THR A 72 -26.79 7.02 1.06
C THR A 72 -26.87 8.50 0.74
N ARG A 73 -26.55 8.85 -0.51
CA ARG A 73 -26.90 10.14 -1.07
C ARG A 73 -28.41 10.16 -1.15
N SER A 74 -29.02 10.66 -0.07
CA SER A 74 -30.38 11.17 0.00
C SER A 74 -30.62 12.03 -1.24
N GLN A 75 -31.21 11.43 -2.28
CA GLN A 75 -32.02 12.17 -3.25
C GLN A 75 -33.30 12.56 -2.51
N SER A 76 -33.19 13.61 -1.70
CA SER A 76 -34.32 14.45 -1.35
C SER A 76 -34.38 15.57 -2.39
N SER A 77 -34.73 15.23 -3.63
CA SER A 77 -35.18 16.25 -4.59
C SER A 77 -36.64 16.60 -4.27
N GLY A 78 -36.83 17.29 -3.13
CA GLY A 78 -37.96 18.17 -2.94
C GLY A 78 -37.78 19.37 -3.88
N GLY A 79 -38.43 19.31 -5.03
CA GLY A 79 -38.52 20.41 -5.99
C GLY A 79 -39.97 20.71 -6.28
N GLY A 80 -40.69 21.24 -5.28
CA GLY A 80 -41.92 21.96 -5.52
C GLY A 80 -41.60 23.32 -6.15
N GLY A 81 -42.26 23.66 -7.24
CA GLY A 81 -42.17 24.97 -7.90
C GLY A 81 -43.11 25.02 -9.10
N GLY A 82 -44.20 25.78 -8.98
CA GLY A 82 -45.29 25.87 -9.95
C GLY A 82 -45.07 26.87 -11.10
N ALA A 83 -46.21 27.33 -11.65
CA ALA A 83 -46.43 28.26 -12.78
C ALA A 83 -46.36 27.60 -14.18
N ALA A 84 -47.21 27.86 -15.18
CA ALA A 84 -48.35 28.76 -15.45
C ALA A 84 -49.10 28.15 -16.69
N ALA A 85 -50.44 28.11 -16.73
CA ALA A 85 -51.33 28.99 -17.51
C ALA A 85 -51.02 29.17 -19.02
N ASP A 86 -52.08 29.06 -19.85
CA ASP A 86 -52.26 29.48 -21.26
C ASP A 86 -51.75 28.57 -22.41
N HIS A 87 -52.66 27.80 -23.02
CA HIS A 87 -53.41 28.19 -24.25
C HIS A 87 -54.53 27.19 -24.59
#